data_AF-A0A377KEC9-F1
#
_entry.id   AF-A0A377KEC9-F1
#
_cell.length_a   1.000
_cell.length_b   1.000
_cell.length_c   1.000
_cell.angle_alpha   90.00
_cell.angle_beta   90.00
_cell.angle_gamma   90.00
#
_symmetry.space_group_name_H-M   'P 1'
#
loop_
_entity.id
_entity.type
_entity.pdbx_description
1 polymer ?
#
loop_
_entity_poly.entity_id
_entity_poly.type
_entity_poly.pdbx_seq_one_letter_code
_entity_poly.pdbx_strand_id
1 'polypeptide(L)'
;MLGLLGLLVGYLVVLMYAQGEYLFAITTLILSSAGLYIFANRKAYAWRYVYPGMAGMGLFVLFPLVCTIAIAFTNYSSTNQLTFERAQEVLLRSLLASRQNL
;
A
#
# COMPACT_ATOMS: atom_id res chain seq x y z
N MET A 1 -11.04 -22.50 -9.10
CA MET A 1 -10.34 -21.34 -9.72
C MET A 1 -10.42 -20.09 -8.84
N LEU A 2 -11.60 -19.59 -8.48
CA LEU A 2 -11.75 -18.41 -7.59
C LEU A 2 -11.08 -18.57 -6.22
N GLY A 3 -11.21 -19.74 -5.57
CA GLY A 3 -10.56 -20.00 -4.28
C GLY A 3 -9.02 -19.98 -4.34
N LEU A 4 -8.42 -20.41 -5.46
CA LEU A 4 -6.97 -20.37 -5.67
C LEU A 4 -6.49 -18.91 -5.81
N LEU A 5 -7.23 -18.10 -6.57
CA LEU A 5 -6.95 -16.67 -6.71
C LEU A 5 -7.09 -15.93 -5.38
N GLY A 6 -8.12 -16.25 -4.59
CA GLY A 6 -8.32 -15.68 -3.25
C GLY A 6 -7.18 -16.03 -2.28
N LEU A 7 -6.71 -17.28 -2.29
CA LEU A 7 -5.56 -17.71 -1.49
C LEU A 7 -4.28 -16.96 -1.88
N LEU A 8 -4.01 -16.84 -3.18
CA LEU A 8 -2.82 -16.15 -3.70
C LEU A 8 -2.86 -14.66 -3.32
N VAL A 9 -4.00 -13.99 -3.53
CA VAL A 9 -4.21 -12.60 -3.11
C VAL A 9 -4.01 -12.45 -1.61
N GLY A 10 -4.65 -13.28 -0.79
CA GLY A 10 -4.55 -13.20 0.67
C GLY A 10 -3.11 -13.37 1.14
N TYR A 11 -2.37 -14.31 0.55
CA TYR A 11 -0.95 -14.52 0.83
C TYR A 11 -0.11 -13.28 0.47
N LEU A 12 -0.33 -12.68 -0.70
CA LEU A 12 0.36 -11.45 -1.11
C LEU A 12 0.08 -10.29 -0.17
N VAL A 13 -1.17 -10.12 0.26
CA VAL A 13 -1.54 -9.04 1.21
C VAL A 13 -0.82 -9.21 2.54
N VAL A 14 -0.74 -10.45 3.07
CA VAL A 14 0.00 -10.72 4.32
C VAL A 14 1.49 -10.43 4.15
N LEU A 15 2.08 -10.78 3.00
CA LEU A 15 3.48 -10.48 2.70
C LEU A 15 3.73 -8.97 2.61
N MET A 16 2.85 -8.23 1.92
CA MET A 16 2.92 -6.77 1.81
C MET A 16 2.77 -6.09 3.17
N TYR A 17 1.88 -6.60 4.01
CA TYR A 17 1.73 -6.14 5.39
C TYR A 17 3.01 -6.38 6.21
N ALA A 18 3.66 -7.54 6.06
CA ALA A 18 4.91 -7.86 6.75
C ALA A 18 6.10 -6.98 6.31
N GLN A 19 6.08 -6.47 5.08
CA GLN A 19 7.09 -5.52 4.56
C GLN A 19 6.85 -4.07 5.00
N GLY A 20 5.73 -3.78 5.69
CA GLY A 20 5.38 -2.42 6.16
C GLY A 20 4.66 -1.54 5.11
N GLU A 21 4.29 -2.08 3.96
CA GLU A 21 3.63 -1.36 2.87
C GLU A 21 2.10 -1.31 3.08
N TYR A 22 1.66 -0.64 4.14
CA TYR A 22 0.24 -0.62 4.57
C TYR A 22 -0.72 -0.04 3.52
N LEU A 23 -0.34 1.04 2.84
CA LEU A 23 -1.19 1.69 1.82
C LEU A 23 -1.47 0.78 0.64
N PHE A 24 -0.43 0.08 0.17
CA PHE A 24 -0.55 -0.86 -0.94
C PHE A 24 -1.34 -2.11 -0.51
N ALA A 25 -1.06 -2.66 0.67
CA ALA A 25 -1.75 -3.82 1.22
C ALA A 25 -3.29 -3.60 1.34
N ILE A 26 -3.71 -2.45 1.88
CA ILE A 26 -5.13 -2.11 2.01
C ILE A 26 -5.79 -1.96 0.64
N THR A 27 -5.13 -1.27 -0.30
CA THR A 27 -5.65 -1.05 -1.65
C THR A 27 -5.84 -2.37 -2.38
N THR A 28 -4.83 -3.26 -2.36
CA THR A 28 -4.91 -4.59 -2.97
C THR A 28 -6.02 -5.44 -2.34
N LEU A 29 -6.17 -5.40 -1.01
CA LEU A 29 -7.22 -6.14 -0.32
C LEU A 29 -8.63 -5.68 -0.72
N ILE A 30 -8.87 -4.36 -0.77
CA ILE A 30 -10.16 -3.79 -1.19
C ILE A 30 -10.46 -4.12 -2.65
N LEU A 31 -9.47 -3.96 -3.54
CA LEU A 31 -9.65 -4.28 -4.95
C LEU A 31 -9.98 -5.77 -5.11
N SER A 32 -9.13 -6.65 -4.61
CA SER A 32 -9.31 -8.08 -4.81
C SER A 32 -10.56 -8.64 -4.15
N SER A 33 -10.97 -8.13 -2.99
CA SER A 33 -12.24 -8.53 -2.36
C SER A 33 -13.45 -8.13 -3.22
N ALA A 34 -13.46 -6.92 -3.79
CA ALA A 34 -14.48 -6.49 -4.74
C ALA A 34 -14.49 -7.36 -6.00
N GLY A 35 -13.31 -7.72 -6.51
CA GLY A 35 -13.16 -8.63 -7.65
C GLY A 35 -13.72 -10.04 -7.37
N LEU A 36 -13.33 -10.65 -6.25
CA LEU A 36 -13.86 -11.95 -5.85
C LEU A 36 -15.38 -11.90 -5.68
N TYR A 37 -15.93 -10.83 -5.11
CA TYR A 37 -17.37 -10.65 -4.96
C TYR A 37 -18.11 -10.58 -6.31
N ILE A 38 -17.61 -9.79 -7.25
CA ILE A 38 -18.19 -9.64 -8.61
C ILE A 38 -18.10 -10.95 -9.40
N PHE A 39 -17.00 -11.68 -9.28
CA PHE A 39 -16.84 -12.95 -9.99
C PHE A 39 -17.61 -14.11 -9.35
N ALA A 40 -17.79 -14.12 -8.02
CA ALA A 40 -18.56 -15.14 -7.32
C ALA A 40 -20.07 -15.06 -7.62
N ASN A 41 -20.61 -13.87 -7.85
CA ASN A 41 -22.05 -13.69 -8.03
C ASN A 41 -22.47 -13.74 -9.51
N ARG A 42 -23.34 -14.69 -9.88
CA ARG A 42 -23.84 -14.85 -11.27
C ARG A 42 -24.68 -13.65 -11.75
N LYS A 43 -25.26 -12.87 -10.84
CA LYS A 43 -26.05 -11.66 -11.18
C LYS A 43 -25.19 -10.46 -11.57
N ALA A 44 -23.88 -10.48 -11.28
CA ALA A 44 -22.96 -9.38 -11.55
C ALA A 44 -22.20 -9.54 -12.89
N TYR A 45 -22.79 -10.19 -13.89
CA TYR A 45 -22.13 -10.47 -15.17
C TYR A 45 -21.74 -9.18 -15.92
N ALA A 46 -22.58 -8.14 -15.88
CA ALA A 46 -22.25 -6.84 -16.46
C ALA A 46 -21.02 -6.19 -15.78
N TRP A 47 -20.90 -6.36 -14.46
CA TRP A 47 -19.79 -5.81 -13.68
C TRP A 47 -18.45 -6.45 -13.99
N ARG A 48 -18.41 -7.66 -14.57
CA ARG A 48 -17.15 -8.31 -14.96
C ARG A 48 -16.39 -7.56 -16.05
N TYR A 49 -17.09 -6.81 -16.91
CA TYR A 49 -16.48 -5.99 -17.95
C TYR A 49 -16.08 -4.60 -17.46
N VAL A 50 -16.83 -4.06 -16.49
CA VAL A 50 -16.57 -2.74 -15.89
C VAL A 50 -15.45 -2.81 -14.86
N TYR A 51 -15.37 -3.91 -14.12
CA TYR A 51 -14.40 -4.15 -13.05
C TYR A 51 -12.93 -3.99 -13.47
N PRO A 52 -12.42 -4.55 -14.59
CA PRO A 52 -11.03 -4.32 -14.99
C PRO A 52 -10.72 -2.85 -15.27
N GLY A 53 -11.67 -2.11 -15.86
CA GLY A 53 -11.54 -0.66 -16.08
C GLY A 53 -11.51 0.13 -14.78
N MET A 54 -12.43 -0.16 -13.86
CA MET A 54 -12.45 0.47 -12.54
C MET A 54 -11.25 0.10 -11.67
N ALA A 55 -10.76 -1.14 -11.77
CA ALA A 55 -9.55 -1.58 -11.08
C ALA A 55 -8.34 -0.76 -11.54
N GLY A 56 -8.20 -0.54 -12.85
CA GLY A 56 -7.17 0.33 -13.43
C GLY A 56 -7.33 1.78 -12.99
N MET A 57 -8.54 2.35 -13.10
CA MET A 57 -8.79 3.73 -12.63
C MET A 57 -8.53 3.87 -11.12
N GLY A 58 -8.86 2.86 -10.33
CA GLY A 58 -8.56 2.80 -8.91
C GLY A 58 -7.06 2.84 -8.62
N LEU A 59 -6.28 2.00 -9.30
CA LEU A 59 -4.84 1.88 -9.09
C LEU A 59 -4.03 3.06 -9.67
N PHE A 60 -4.48 3.69 -10.75
CA PHE A 60 -3.71 4.75 -11.41
C PHE A 60 -4.22 6.16 -11.15
N VAL A 61 -5.49 6.32 -10.76
CA VAL A 61 -6.10 7.64 -10.52
C VAL A 61 -6.47 7.81 -9.04
N LEU A 62 -7.23 6.88 -8.47
CA LEU A 62 -7.65 7.00 -7.07
C LEU A 62 -6.49 6.80 -6.11
N PHE A 63 -5.57 5.86 -6.38
CA PHE A 63 -4.41 5.61 -5.54
C PHE A 63 -3.53 6.86 -5.34
N PRO A 64 -3.01 7.52 -6.40
CA PRO A 64 -2.21 8.73 -6.20
C PRO A 64 -3.01 9.87 -5.56
N LEU A 65 -4.33 9.96 -5.83
CA LEU A 65 -5.18 10.98 -5.24
C LEU A 65 -5.36 10.76 -3.73
N VAL A 66 -5.67 9.53 -3.30
CA VAL A 66 -5.78 9.17 -1.87
C VAL A 66 -4.42 9.30 -1.18
N CYS A 67 -3.32 8.88 -1.82
CA CYS A 67 -1.98 9.12 -1.31
C CYS A 67 -1.70 10.62 -1.12
N THR A 68 -2.10 11.46 -2.08
CA THR A 68 -1.95 12.92 -2.00
C THR A 68 -2.78 13.51 -0.85
N ILE A 69 -4.04 13.09 -0.71
CA ILE A 69 -4.93 13.51 0.38
C ILE A 69 -4.36 13.07 1.74
N ALA A 70 -3.91 11.81 1.84
CA ALA A 70 -3.27 11.30 3.03
C ALA A 70 -2.05 12.16 3.38
N ILE A 71 -1.14 12.42 2.45
CA ILE A 71 0.01 13.30 2.68
C ILE A 71 -0.42 14.72 3.10
N ALA A 72 -1.47 15.26 2.47
CA ALA A 72 -1.96 16.62 2.73
C ALA A 72 -2.60 16.80 4.11
N PHE A 73 -3.42 15.83 4.57
CA PHE A 73 -4.03 15.87 5.90
C PHE A 73 -3.09 15.40 7.02
N THR A 74 -2.10 14.57 6.71
CA THR A 74 -1.20 14.02 7.74
C THR A 74 -0.09 15.01 8.15
N ASN A 75 -0.02 16.23 7.60
CA ASN A 75 1.03 17.22 7.89
C ASN A 75 2.42 16.57 7.98
N TYR A 76 3.02 16.35 6.83
CA TYR A 76 4.44 16.02 6.69
C TYR A 76 5.34 17.21 7.11
N SER A 77 5.18 17.74 8.31
CA SER A 77 6.23 18.52 8.99
C SER A 77 7.32 17.53 9.40
N SER A 78 8.25 17.30 8.48
CA SER A 78 9.66 17.05 8.81
C SER A 78 9.99 15.91 9.79
N THR A 79 9.41 14.70 9.67
CA THR A 79 9.93 13.53 10.43
C THR A 79 9.83 12.16 9.75
N ASN A 80 8.85 11.87 8.88
CA ASN A 80 8.55 10.46 8.56
C ASN A 80 8.63 10.05 7.08
N GLN A 81 9.48 10.69 6.27
CA GLN A 81 9.71 10.31 4.86
C GLN A 81 10.76 9.21 4.71
N LEU A 82 11.42 8.86 5.80
CA LEU A 82 12.10 7.61 6.01
C LEU A 82 11.74 7.14 7.41
N THR A 83 11.51 5.84 7.54
CA THR A 83 11.55 5.07 8.78
C THR A 83 12.48 5.73 9.81
N PHE A 84 11.98 5.94 11.02
CA PHE A 84 12.67 6.48 12.22
C PHE A 84 14.11 5.95 12.42
N GLU A 85 14.44 4.79 11.84
CA GLU A 85 15.77 4.17 11.76
C GLU A 85 16.86 5.00 11.04
N ARG A 86 16.56 5.75 9.97
CA ARG A 86 17.61 6.47 9.21
C ARG A 86 18.01 7.81 9.82
N ALA A 87 17.10 8.49 10.50
CA ALA A 87 17.43 9.73 11.21
C ALA A 87 18.35 9.45 12.41
N GLN A 88 18.13 8.34 13.11
CA GLN A 88 18.96 7.92 14.25
C GLN A 88 20.37 7.51 13.79
N GLU A 89 20.50 6.85 12.64
CA GLU A 89 21.80 6.44 12.09
C GLU A 89 22.67 7.64 11.67
N VAL A 90 22.08 8.71 11.12
CA VAL A 90 22.81 9.93 10.73
C VAL A 90 23.27 10.72 11.97
N LEU A 91 22.43 10.81 13.01
CA LEU A 91 22.77 11.47 14.27
C LEU A 91 23.82 10.68 15.08
N LEU A 92 23.76 9.34 15.06
CA LEU A 92 24.76 8.49 15.71
C LEU A 92 26.09 8.52 14.96
N ARG A 93 26.08 8.54 13.62
CA ARG A 93 27.29 8.71 12.79
C ARG A 93 27.97 10.05 13.00
N SER A 94 27.22 11.15 13.08
CA SER A 94 27.81 12.48 13.31
C SER A 94 28.39 12.62 14.72
N LEU A 95 27.75 12.04 15.74
CA LEU A 95 28.28 11.99 17.11
C LEU A 95 29.54 11.13 17.23
N LEU A 96 29.59 9.97 16.57
CA LEU A 96 30.79 9.11 16.56
C LEU A 96 31.96 9.76 15.79
N ALA A 97 31.69 10.44 14.68
CA ALA A 97 32.71 11.17 13.92
C ALA A 97 33.26 12.39 14.69
N SER A 98 32.41 13.10 15.46
CA SER A 98 32.85 14.21 16.32
C SER A 98 33.68 13.74 17.53
N ARG A 99 33.55 12.48 17.96
CA ARG A 99 34.32 11.89 19.07
C ARG A 99 35.69 11.34 18.64
N GLN A 100 35.98 11.30 17.34
CA GLN A 100 37.27 10.85 16.78
C GLN A 100 38.23 12.01 16.45
N ASN A 101 37.76 13.27 16.53
CA ASN A 101 38.54 14.48 16.29
C ASN A 101 38.95 15.21 17.59
N LEU A 102 38.93 14.50 18.72
CA LEU A 102 39.37 14.94 20.06
C LEU A 102 40.21 13.81 20.66
#